data_AF-A0A918MQS0-F1
#
_entry.id   AF-A0A918MQS0-F1
#
_cell.length_a   1.000
_cell.length_b   1.000
_cell.length_c   1.000
_cell.angle_alpha   90.00
_cell.angle_beta   90.00
_cell.angle_gamma   90.00
#
_symmetry.space_group_name_H-M   'P 1'
#
loop_
_entity.id
_entity.type
_entity.pdbx_description
1 polymer ?
#
loop_
_entity_poly.entity_id
_entity_poly.type
_entity_poly.pdbx_seq_one_letter_code
_entity_poly.pdbx_strand_id
1 'polypeptide(L)'
;MNKRKNILQVFEHSTLYYGRVYNDITFEEKHFNALAKLNQLHNNEYFTLLHKGIKFSQYVGVIQIDGLTIEILPKIDGGSSKEAL
;
A
#
# COMPACT_ATOMS: atom_id res chain seq x y z
N MET A 1 -25.05 -5.98 8.88
CA MET A 1 -23.74 -6.63 8.60
C MET A 1 -22.65 -5.59 8.75
N ASN A 2 -21.82 -5.66 9.80
CA ASN A 2 -20.66 -4.79 9.92
C ASN A 2 -19.68 -5.18 8.81
N LYS A 3 -19.67 -4.40 7.72
CA LYS A 3 -18.67 -4.51 6.66
C LYS A 3 -17.32 -4.32 7.33
N ARG A 4 -16.52 -5.38 7.50
CA ARG A 4 -15.14 -5.21 7.97
C ARG A 4 -14.49 -4.25 6.98
N LYS A 5 -13.96 -3.14 7.49
CA LYS A 5 -13.34 -2.14 6.64
C LYS A 5 -12.13 -2.80 5.98
N ASN A 6 -12.09 -2.82 4.65
CA ASN A 6 -10.98 -3.39 3.88
C ASN A 6 -9.82 -2.38 3.92
N ILE A 7 -9.18 -2.29 5.10
CA ILE A 7 -8.13 -1.32 5.42
C ILE A 7 -6.80 -2.04 5.55
N LEU A 8 -5.89 -1.76 4.63
CA LEU A 8 -4.52 -2.25 4.65
C LEU A 8 -3.60 -1.15 5.17
N GLN A 9 -3.12 -1.31 6.40
CA GLN A 9 -2.14 -0.40 6.99
C GLN A 9 -0.73 -0.81 6.57
N VAL A 10 0.05 0.14 6.08
CA VAL A 10 1.43 -0.01 5.64
C VAL A 10 2.28 1.14 6.17
N PHE A 11 3.59 1.00 6.16
CA PHE A 11 4.50 2.10 6.46
C PHE A 11 5.03 2.73 5.17
N GLU A 12 5.42 4.00 5.24
CA GLU A 12 6.27 4.61 4.22
C GLU A 12 7.51 3.72 3.94
N HIS A 13 8.01 3.75 2.70
CA HIS A 13 9.09 2.86 2.23
C HIS A 13 8.83 1.34 2.25
N SER A 14 7.65 0.87 2.67
CA SER A 14 7.29 -0.54 2.58
C SER A 14 6.95 -0.97 1.14
N THR A 15 6.79 -2.27 0.92
CA THR A 15 6.44 -2.83 -0.40
C THR A 15 5.23 -3.74 -0.32
N LEU A 16 4.28 -3.57 -1.23
CA LEU A 16 3.19 -4.51 -1.45
C LEU A 16 3.36 -5.23 -2.78
N TYR A 17 3.16 -6.54 -2.78
CA TYR A 17 3.15 -7.38 -3.99
C TYR A 17 1.77 -7.97 -4.20
N TYR A 18 1.25 -7.87 -5.42
CA TYR A 18 -0.08 -8.40 -5.70
C TYR A 18 -0.10 -9.93 -5.63
N GLY A 19 -1.25 -10.48 -5.26
CA GLY A 19 -1.42 -11.92 -5.00
C GLY A 19 -0.93 -12.36 -3.62
N ARG A 20 -0.50 -11.42 -2.75
CA ARG A 20 -0.19 -11.69 -1.34
C ARG A 20 -1.30 -11.21 -0.42
N VAL A 21 -1.36 -11.82 0.75
CA VAL A 21 -2.27 -11.45 1.84
C VAL A 21 -1.47 -10.68 2.88
N TYR A 22 -2.00 -9.54 3.32
CA TYR A 22 -1.43 -8.68 4.35
C TYR A 22 -2.53 -8.37 5.36
N ASN A 23 -2.34 -8.73 6.63
CA ASN A 23 -3.36 -8.52 7.68
C ASN A 23 -4.76 -9.00 7.26
N ASP A 24 -4.85 -10.24 6.76
CA ASP A 24 -6.08 -10.87 6.23
C ASP A 24 -6.70 -10.20 4.99
N ILE A 25 -5.99 -9.27 4.36
CA ILE A 25 -6.44 -8.57 3.14
C ILE A 25 -5.58 -8.98 1.95
N THR A 26 -6.22 -9.50 0.90
CA THR A 26 -5.54 -9.80 -0.35
C THR A 26 -5.27 -8.53 -1.13
N PHE A 27 -4.00 -8.22 -1.36
CA PHE A 27 -3.61 -7.18 -2.31
C PHE A 27 -3.71 -7.77 -3.73
N GLU A 28 -4.86 -7.58 -4.39
CA GLU A 28 -5.13 -8.08 -5.74
C GLU A 28 -4.46 -7.25 -6.85
N GLU A 29 -4.33 -7.84 -8.05
CA GLU A 29 -3.76 -7.18 -9.23
C GLU A 29 -4.54 -5.91 -9.64
N LYS A 30 -5.86 -5.88 -9.42
CA LYS A 30 -6.68 -4.67 -9.66
C LYS A 30 -6.21 -3.49 -8.81
N HIS A 31 -5.87 -3.73 -7.55
CA HIS A 31 -5.37 -2.70 -6.63
C HIS A 31 -4.01 -2.16 -7.11
N PHE A 32 -3.11 -3.07 -7.52
CA PHE A 32 -1.83 -2.70 -8.14
C PHE A 32 -2.03 -1.83 -9.38
N ASN A 33 -2.89 -2.26 -10.31
CA ASN A 33 -3.17 -1.53 -11.55
C ASN A 33 -3.77 -0.14 -11.27
N ALA A 34 -4.66 -0.01 -10.30
CA ALA A 34 -5.23 1.28 -9.90
C ALA A 34 -4.17 2.23 -9.31
N LEU A 35 -3.30 1.73 -8.43
CA LEU A 35 -2.21 2.51 -7.84
C LEU A 35 -1.18 2.91 -8.88
N ALA A 36 -0.86 2.04 -9.85
CA ALA A 36 0.03 2.37 -10.96
C ALA A 36 -0.53 3.50 -11.84
N LYS A 37 -1.83 3.46 -12.17
CA LYS A 37 -2.51 4.53 -12.91
C LYS A 37 -2.52 5.85 -12.14
N LEU A 38 -2.83 5.80 -10.84
CA LEU A 38 -2.77 6.96 -9.96
C LEU A 38 -1.36 7.57 -9.99
N ASN A 39 -0.33 6.75 -9.82
CA ASN A 39 1.05 7.21 -9.84
C ASN A 39 1.42 7.90 -11.15
N GLN A 40 1.00 7.31 -12.27
CA GLN A 40 1.26 7.86 -13.61
C GLN A 40 0.61 9.23 -13.81
N LEU A 41 -0.60 9.45 -13.29
CA LEU A 41 -1.29 10.74 -13.32
C LEU A 41 -0.58 11.81 -12.47
N HIS A 42 0.24 11.38 -11.51
CA HIS A 42 1.00 12.23 -10.60
C HIS A 42 2.52 12.14 -10.85
N ASN A 43 2.93 11.99 -12.12
CA ASN A 43 4.34 12.01 -12.53
C ASN A 43 5.26 11.01 -11.79
N ASN A 44 4.69 9.89 -11.34
CA ASN A 44 5.35 8.84 -10.57
C ASN A 44 5.95 9.28 -9.23
N GLU A 45 5.35 10.28 -8.58
CA GLU A 45 5.86 10.86 -7.35
C GLU A 45 5.65 9.96 -6.10
N TYR A 46 4.53 9.24 -6.03
CA TYR A 46 4.09 8.60 -4.79
C TYR A 46 4.61 7.19 -4.57
N PHE A 47 4.82 6.42 -5.64
CA PHE A 47 5.27 5.03 -5.57
C PHE A 47 6.39 4.75 -6.57
N THR A 48 7.21 3.75 -6.26
CA THR A 48 8.06 3.09 -7.24
C THR A 48 7.39 1.80 -7.68
N LEU A 49 7.16 1.63 -8.99
CA LEU A 49 6.66 0.37 -9.54
C LEU A 49 7.77 -0.68 -9.56
N LEU A 50 7.46 -1.88 -9.06
CA LEU A 50 8.32 -3.06 -9.06
C LEU A 50 7.66 -4.17 -9.87
N HIS A 51 8.41 -5.24 -10.15
CA HIS A 51 7.82 -6.44 -10.70
C HIS A 51 6.76 -7.01 -9.74
N LYS A 52 5.50 -6.91 -10.18
CA LYS A 52 4.29 -7.31 -9.43
C LYS A 52 4.05 -6.59 -8.10
N GLY A 53 4.65 -5.42 -7.90
CA GLY A 53 4.52 -4.72 -6.63
C GLY A 53 4.71 -3.22 -6.72
N ILE A 54 4.38 -2.55 -5.62
CA ILE A 54 4.63 -1.12 -5.43
C ILE A 54 5.45 -0.94 -4.17
N LYS A 55 6.45 -0.06 -4.24
CA LYS A 55 7.17 0.44 -3.07
C LYS A 55 6.68 1.85 -2.77
N PHE A 56 6.27 2.08 -1.54
CA PHE A 56 5.86 3.40 -1.07
C PHE A 56 7.07 4.33 -0.94
N SER A 57 6.90 5.61 -1.26
CA SER A 57 7.91 6.65 -1.02
C SER A 57 7.81 7.16 0.44
N GLN A 58 8.15 8.42 0.69
CA GLN A 58 8.07 9.11 1.99
C GLN A 58 6.70 9.74 2.31
N TYR A 59 5.71 9.55 1.43
CA TYR A 59 4.40 10.16 1.60
C TYR A 59 3.54 9.30 2.51
N VAL A 60 2.93 9.94 3.51
CA VAL A 60 2.01 9.33 4.47
C VAL A 60 0.59 9.87 4.26
N GLY A 61 -0.43 9.08 4.61
CA GLY A 61 -1.82 9.46 4.40
C GLY A 61 -2.73 8.27 4.11
N VAL A 62 -3.89 8.53 3.50
CA VAL A 62 -4.90 7.51 3.19
C VAL A 62 -5.22 7.54 1.70
N ILE A 63 -5.24 6.37 1.06
CA ILE A 63 -5.61 6.21 -0.34
C ILE A 63 -6.73 5.18 -0.43
N GLN A 64 -7.83 5.54 -1.10
CA GLN A 64 -8.92 4.61 -1.39
C GLN A 64 -8.97 4.32 -2.89
N ILE A 65 -8.79 3.06 -3.26
CA ILE A 65 -8.72 2.57 -4.64
C ILE A 65 -9.45 1.23 -4.73
N ASP A 66 -10.31 1.05 -5.73
CA ASP A 66 -10.97 -0.24 -6.02
C ASP A 66 -11.57 -0.99 -4.80
N GLY A 67 -12.10 -0.24 -3.82
CA GLY A 67 -12.69 -0.82 -2.61
C GLY A 67 -11.69 -1.27 -1.53
N LEU A 68 -10.39 -1.01 -1.74
CA LEU A 68 -9.32 -1.11 -0.75
C LEU A 68 -8.98 0.28 -0.22
N THR A 69 -8.90 0.42 1.09
CA THR A 69 -8.32 1.60 1.75
C THR A 69 -6.90 1.24 2.18
N ILE A 70 -5.92 2.02 1.79
CA ILE A 70 -4.52 1.87 2.21
C ILE A 70 -4.17 3.04 3.10
N GLU A 71 -3.78 2.77 4.34
CA GLU A 71 -3.30 3.77 5.29
C GLU A 71 -1.77 3.67 5.35
N ILE A 72 -1.08 4.72 4.95
CA ILE A 72 0.39 4.80 4.94
C ILE A 72 0.82 5.59 6.16
N LEU A 73 1.49 4.92 7.09
CA LEU A 73 1.94 5.48 8.36
C LEU A 73 3.42 5.88 8.29
N PRO A 74 3.84 6.95 9.00
CA PRO A 74 5.25 7.29 9.12
C PRO A 74 5.99 6.22 9.92
N LYS A 75 7.28 6.05 9.64
CA LYS A 75 8.16 5.30 10.54
C LYS A 75 8.60 6.24 11.66
N ILE A 76 8.18 5.97 12.89
CA ILE A 76 8.66 6.72 14.05
C ILE A 76 9.99 6.15 14.53
N ASP A 77 10.98 7.01 14.74
CA ASP A 77 12.31 6.65 15.22
C ASP A 77 12.22 6.04 16.63
N GLY A 78 12.39 4.73 16.71
CA GLY A 78 12.42 3.99 17.98
C GLY A 78 12.19 2.49 17.87
N GLY A 79 11.64 2.01 16.75
CA GLY A 79 11.52 0.58 16.47
C GLY A 79 12.19 0.26 15.14
N SER A 80 13.22 -0.58 15.16
CA SER A 80 13.47 -1.46 14.03
C SER A 80 12.17 -2.20 13.77
N SER A 81 11.34 -1.68 12.85
CA SER A 81 10.16 -2.36 12.36
C SER A 81 10.69 -3.56 11.60
N LYS A 82 10.95 -4.66 12.32
CA LYS A 82 11.13 -5.96 11.71
C LYS A 82 9.91 -6.14 10.82
N GLU A 83 10.16 -6.20 9.52
CA GLU A 83 9.20 -6.60 8.51
C GLU A 83 8.77 -8.04 8.87
N ALA A 84 7.79 -8.16 9.75
CA ALA A 84 7.09 -9.41 10.00
C ALA A 84 6.16 -9.60 8.80
N LEU A 85 6.61 -10.43 7.86
CA LEU A 85 5.74 -11.10 6.87
C LEU A 85 4.78 -12.05 7.57
#